data_AF-A0A329L0Q8-F1
#
_entry.id   AF-A0A329L0Q8-F1
#
_cell.length_a   1.000
_cell.length_b   1.000
_cell.length_c   1.000
_cell.angle_alpha   90.00
_cell.angle_beta   90.00
_cell.angle_gamma   90.00
#
_symmetry.space_group_name_H-M   'P 1'
#
loop_
_entity.id
_entity.type
_entity.pdbx_description
1 polymer ?
#
loop_
_entity_poly.entity_id
_entity_poly.type
_entity_poly.pdbx_seq_one_letter_code
_entity_poly.pdbx_strand_id
1 'polypeptide(L)'
;MTNVDNPIPAQDLSGIVGHRFIYTYANGWQYEMYVKNAHTIDYRIHSGHVGGRWVKGQHVDLVQLDDDNFKLSWSEPTGTCVAVNVLPAKRRVHGVIFFPQWIRQHGERTVCFQNEHLDEMRAYRDQGPTYPIYEVPEFAYITLFEYVGADDESVIDTGPEHLPAGWSDRTN
;
A
#
# COMPACT_ATOMS: atom_id res chain seq x y z
N MET A 1 2.67 20.83 -3.78
CA MET A 1 1.49 21.12 -2.93
C MET A 1 0.29 21.18 -3.84
N THR A 2 -0.57 20.18 -3.78
CA THR A 2 -1.95 20.32 -4.24
C THR A 2 -2.62 21.30 -3.28
N ASN A 3 -2.95 22.50 -3.77
CA ASN A 3 -3.72 23.45 -2.98
C ASN A 3 -5.17 22.95 -3.02
N VAL A 4 -5.69 22.58 -1.85
CA VAL A 4 -7.05 22.11 -1.66
C VAL A 4 -7.70 22.97 -0.59
N ASP A 5 -7.66 24.29 -0.76
CA ASP A 5 -8.26 25.23 0.21
C ASP A 5 -9.77 24.98 0.38
N ASN A 6 -10.45 24.39 -0.62
CA ASN A 6 -11.87 24.01 -0.58
C ASN A 6 -12.16 22.77 -1.46
N PRO A 7 -11.91 21.54 -0.98
CA PRO A 7 -12.22 20.33 -1.74
C PRO A 7 -13.72 20.13 -1.89
N ILE A 8 -14.14 19.60 -3.04
CA ILE A 8 -15.49 19.06 -3.25
C ILE A 8 -15.33 17.58 -3.62
N PRO A 9 -15.82 16.64 -2.79
CA PRO A 9 -16.55 16.88 -1.52
C PRO A 9 -15.64 17.40 -0.40
N ALA A 10 -16.25 17.97 0.65
CA ALA A 10 -15.54 18.23 1.90
C ALA A 10 -14.93 16.92 2.40
N GLN A 11 -13.70 16.97 2.90
CA GLN A 11 -12.95 15.76 3.22
C GLN A 11 -13.28 15.28 4.63
N ASP A 12 -13.72 14.03 4.75
CA ASP A 12 -13.80 13.28 6.00
C ASP A 12 -13.04 11.96 5.84
N LEU A 13 -11.89 11.86 6.50
CA LEU A 13 -11.03 10.68 6.43
C LEU A 13 -11.28 9.68 7.57
N SER A 14 -12.25 9.95 8.45
CA SER A 14 -12.53 9.10 9.62
C SER A 14 -12.94 7.67 9.24
N GLY A 15 -13.48 7.48 8.04
CA GLY A 15 -13.85 6.16 7.52
C GLY A 15 -12.68 5.27 7.11
N ILE A 16 -11.43 5.77 7.10
CA ILE A 16 -10.26 4.99 6.72
C ILE A 16 -9.03 5.23 7.59
N VAL A 17 -8.82 6.43 8.12
CA VAL A 17 -7.70 6.70 9.03
C VAL A 17 -7.81 5.85 10.29
N GLY A 18 -6.68 5.27 10.70
CA GLY A 18 -6.57 4.35 11.81
C GLY A 18 -7.06 2.93 11.53
N HIS A 19 -7.43 2.61 10.29
CA HIS A 19 -7.83 1.26 9.91
C HIS A 19 -6.65 0.45 9.36
N ARG A 20 -6.58 -0.82 9.79
CA ARG A 20 -5.78 -1.87 9.18
C ARG A 20 -6.68 -2.78 8.37
N PHE A 21 -6.22 -3.17 7.19
CA PHE A 21 -6.94 -4.12 6.36
C PHE A 21 -6.03 -5.05 5.58
N ILE A 22 -6.54 -6.26 5.36
CA ILE A 22 -5.92 -7.30 4.53
C ILE A 22 -6.81 -7.51 3.32
N TYR A 23 -6.20 -7.60 2.16
CA TYR A 23 -6.91 -7.73 0.90
C TYR A 23 -6.14 -8.61 -0.08
N THR A 24 -6.90 -9.33 -0.92
CA THR A 24 -6.35 -10.23 -1.92
C THR A 24 -6.80 -9.76 -3.30
N TYR A 25 -5.83 -9.42 -4.14
CA TYR A 25 -6.05 -9.07 -5.55
C TYR A 25 -6.60 -10.26 -6.34
N ALA A 26 -7.29 -9.98 -7.45
CA ALA A 26 -7.87 -11.00 -8.33
C ALA A 26 -6.79 -11.94 -8.91
N ASN A 27 -5.56 -11.47 -9.05
CA ASN A 27 -4.39 -12.26 -9.42
C ASN A 27 -3.78 -13.11 -8.27
N GLY A 28 -4.41 -13.10 -7.09
CA GLY A 28 -4.02 -13.89 -5.92
C GLY A 28 -3.00 -13.23 -4.99
N TRP A 29 -2.51 -12.03 -5.30
CA TRP A 29 -1.54 -11.36 -4.43
C TRP A 29 -2.20 -10.82 -3.18
N GLN A 30 -1.62 -11.11 -2.01
CA GLN A 30 -2.19 -10.73 -0.73
C GLN A 30 -1.34 -9.65 -0.05
N TYR A 31 -2.01 -8.56 0.32
CA TYR A 31 -1.43 -7.34 0.85
C TYR A 31 -2.13 -6.96 2.15
N GLU A 32 -1.42 -6.22 2.99
CA GLU A 32 -1.91 -5.63 4.22
C GLU A 32 -1.50 -4.15 4.26
N MET A 33 -2.45 -3.28 4.57
CA MET A 33 -2.23 -1.84 4.66
C MET A 33 -2.80 -1.32 5.98
N TYR A 34 -2.06 -0.43 6.61
CA TYR A 34 -2.48 0.34 7.75
C TYR A 34 -2.44 1.82 7.38
N VAL A 35 -3.62 2.46 7.35
CA VAL A 35 -3.73 3.91 7.11
C VAL A 35 -3.47 4.63 8.42
N LYS A 36 -2.18 4.83 8.72
CA LYS A 36 -1.69 5.32 10.01
C LYS A 36 -2.29 6.66 10.40
N ASN A 37 -2.26 7.61 9.47
CA ASN A 37 -2.83 8.94 9.64
C ASN A 37 -3.18 9.54 8.26
N ALA A 38 -3.55 10.82 8.24
CA ALA A 38 -4.03 11.51 7.03
C ALA A 38 -3.01 11.60 5.88
N HIS A 39 -1.73 11.32 6.11
CA HIS A 39 -0.66 11.48 5.12
C HIS A 39 0.35 10.33 5.14
N THR A 40 0.10 9.27 5.91
CA THR A 40 1.07 8.19 6.12
C THR A 40 0.37 6.83 6.12
N ILE A 41 0.98 5.87 5.43
CA ILE A 41 0.63 4.45 5.54
C ILE A 41 1.84 3.62 5.97
N ASP A 42 1.55 2.51 6.62
CA ASP A 42 2.45 1.36 6.70
C ASP A 42 1.83 0.24 5.86
N TYR A 43 2.63 -0.58 5.20
CA TYR A 43 2.12 -1.72 4.43
C TYR A 43 3.05 -2.93 4.47
N ARG A 44 2.48 -4.11 4.26
CA ARG A 44 3.17 -5.40 4.27
C ARG A 44 2.61 -6.30 3.17
N ILE A 45 3.49 -6.99 2.45
CA ILE A 45 3.13 -7.83 1.31
C ILE A 45 3.30 -9.29 1.70
N HIS A 46 2.21 -10.03 1.80
CA HIS A 46 2.20 -11.42 2.24
C HIS A 46 2.56 -12.39 1.12
N SER A 47 2.13 -12.11 -0.11
CA SER A 47 2.36 -12.99 -1.25
C SER A 47 2.39 -12.23 -2.59
N GLY A 48 2.79 -12.92 -3.66
CA GLY A 48 2.87 -12.36 -5.01
C GLY A 48 4.29 -12.01 -5.44
N HIS A 49 4.41 -11.18 -6.48
CA HIS A 49 5.69 -10.85 -7.14
C HIS A 49 6.76 -10.30 -6.18
N VAL A 50 6.35 -9.63 -5.12
CA VAL A 50 7.23 -9.00 -4.11
C VAL A 50 6.83 -9.40 -2.68
N GLY A 51 6.29 -10.61 -2.50
CA GLY A 51 5.95 -11.16 -1.18
C GLY A 51 7.17 -11.18 -0.24
N GLY A 52 6.98 -10.73 1.00
CA GLY A 52 8.05 -10.53 1.99
C GLY A 52 8.41 -9.05 2.20
N ARG A 53 8.13 -8.19 1.21
CA ARG A 53 8.41 -6.74 1.33
C ARG A 53 7.47 -6.08 2.34
N TRP A 54 7.99 -5.15 3.13
CA TRP A 54 7.20 -4.31 4.02
C TRP A 54 7.84 -2.94 4.23
N VAL A 55 7.00 -1.96 4.55
CA VAL A 55 7.37 -0.54 4.59
C VAL A 55 6.61 0.15 5.72
N LYS A 56 7.31 1.03 6.44
CA LYS A 56 6.72 1.94 7.43
C LYS A 56 6.93 3.38 7.02
N GLY A 57 6.02 4.26 7.43
CA GLY A 57 6.17 5.70 7.26
C GLY A 57 6.13 6.16 5.79
N GLN A 58 5.44 5.43 4.91
CA GLN A 58 5.29 5.84 3.52
C GLN A 58 4.34 7.04 3.45
N HIS A 59 4.86 8.18 3.00
CA HIS A 59 4.03 9.35 2.76
C HIS A 59 3.09 9.11 1.58
N VAL A 60 1.83 9.51 1.73
CA VAL A 60 0.77 9.37 0.71
C VAL A 60 -0.01 10.66 0.56
N ASP A 61 -0.59 10.86 -0.62
CA ASP A 61 -1.76 11.73 -0.79
C ASP A 61 -3.01 10.90 -0.53
N LEU A 62 -3.82 11.28 0.46
CA LEU A 62 -5.06 10.60 0.83
C LEU A 62 -6.23 11.58 0.74
N VAL A 63 -7.24 11.21 -0.03
CA VAL A 63 -8.48 11.98 -0.21
C VAL A 63 -9.71 11.08 -0.17
N GLN A 64 -10.84 11.64 0.22
CA GLN A 64 -12.16 11.08 0.05
C GLN A 64 -12.76 11.60 -1.27
N LEU A 65 -13.16 10.67 -2.15
CA LEU A 65 -13.84 10.96 -3.41
C LEU A 65 -15.37 10.88 -3.28
N ASP A 66 -15.88 10.06 -2.36
CA ASP A 66 -17.31 9.80 -2.10
C ASP A 66 -17.50 9.15 -0.71
N ASP A 67 -18.74 8.95 -0.25
CA ASP A 67 -19.12 8.47 1.09
C ASP A 67 -18.44 7.14 1.54
N ASP A 68 -18.01 6.32 0.59
CA ASP A 68 -17.30 5.05 0.81
C ASP A 68 -16.19 4.87 -0.25
N ASN A 69 -15.49 5.95 -0.61
CA ASN A 69 -14.45 5.90 -1.62
C ASN A 69 -13.28 6.79 -1.23
N PHE A 70 -12.21 6.15 -0.77
CA PHE A 70 -10.96 6.80 -0.41
C PHE A 70 -9.91 6.49 -1.46
N LYS A 71 -9.16 7.50 -1.88
CA LYS A 71 -8.06 7.35 -2.81
C LYS A 71 -6.75 7.65 -2.10
N LEU A 72 -5.81 6.73 -2.21
CA LEU A 72 -4.42 6.91 -1.80
C LEU A 72 -3.54 6.95 -3.05
N SER A 73 -2.52 7.80 -3.06
CA SER A 73 -1.55 7.88 -4.14
C SER A 73 -0.15 8.18 -3.60
N TRP A 74 0.86 7.47 -4.09
CA TRP A 74 2.25 7.70 -3.70
C TRP A 74 3.26 7.27 -4.76
N SER A 75 4.48 7.73 -4.57
CA SER A 75 5.66 7.23 -5.27
C SER A 75 6.66 6.70 -4.25
N GLU A 76 7.37 5.64 -4.64
CA GLU A 76 8.31 4.93 -3.79
C GLU A 76 9.78 5.26 -4.13
N PRO A 77 10.72 5.04 -3.21
CA PRO A 77 12.16 5.17 -3.47
C PRO A 77 12.65 4.34 -4.68
N THR A 78 11.97 3.23 -4.95
CA THR A 78 12.21 2.30 -6.07
C THR A 78 11.82 2.87 -7.44
N GLY A 79 11.08 3.97 -7.49
CA GLY A 79 10.45 4.51 -8.69
C GLY A 79 9.07 3.92 -9.00
N THR A 80 8.56 2.98 -8.19
CA THR A 80 7.17 2.54 -8.26
C THR A 80 6.23 3.69 -7.96
N CYS A 81 5.16 3.83 -8.74
CA CYS A 81 4.02 4.68 -8.39
C CYS A 81 2.81 3.81 -8.10
N VAL A 82 1.97 4.23 -7.16
CA VAL A 82 0.75 3.51 -6.80
C VAL A 82 -0.40 4.49 -6.70
N ALA A 83 -1.54 4.10 -7.24
CA ALA A 83 -2.82 4.75 -7.00
C ALA A 83 -3.84 3.67 -6.62
N VAL A 84 -4.51 3.84 -5.49
CA VAL A 84 -5.44 2.84 -4.98
C VAL A 84 -6.71 3.50 -4.47
N ASN A 85 -7.84 2.92 -4.84
CA ASN A 85 -9.15 3.24 -4.29
C ASN A 85 -9.56 2.15 -3.31
N VAL A 86 -9.98 2.56 -2.12
CA VAL A 86 -10.47 1.69 -1.05
C VAL A 86 -11.93 2.05 -0.80
N LEU A 87 -12.80 1.03 -0.88
CA LEU A 87 -14.22 1.13 -0.60
C LEU A 87 -14.55 0.17 0.55
N PRO A 88 -14.33 0.60 1.82
CA PRO A 88 -14.44 -0.26 2.99
C PRO A 88 -15.77 -1.00 3.12
N ALA A 89 -16.91 -0.29 3.02
CA ALA A 89 -18.24 -0.88 3.21
C ALA A 89 -18.57 -1.91 2.13
N LYS A 90 -17.98 -1.76 0.93
CA LYS A 90 -18.11 -2.70 -0.19
C LYS A 90 -17.05 -3.81 -0.19
N ARG A 91 -16.15 -3.85 0.80
CA ARG A 91 -15.01 -4.80 0.89
C ARG A 91 -14.20 -4.85 -0.41
N ARG A 92 -13.99 -3.70 -1.05
CA ARG A 92 -13.38 -3.62 -2.37
C ARG A 92 -12.19 -2.67 -2.37
N VAL A 93 -11.14 -3.11 -3.04
CA VAL A 93 -10.02 -2.26 -3.42
C VAL A 93 -9.87 -2.34 -4.94
N HIS A 94 -9.47 -1.23 -5.56
CA HIS A 94 -8.93 -1.25 -6.91
C HIS A 94 -7.60 -0.50 -6.89
N GLY A 95 -6.51 -1.21 -7.13
CA GLY A 95 -5.16 -0.66 -7.12
C GLY A 95 -4.56 -0.70 -8.52
N VAL A 96 -3.82 0.34 -8.87
CA VAL A 96 -2.93 0.35 -10.02
C VAL A 96 -1.53 0.58 -9.51
N ILE A 97 -0.66 -0.41 -9.74
CA ILE A 97 0.77 -0.31 -9.45
C ILE A 97 1.51 -0.12 -10.77
N PHE A 98 2.36 0.89 -10.85
CA PHE A 98 3.19 1.22 -11.98
C PHE A 98 4.63 0.86 -11.64
N PHE A 99 5.04 -0.36 -11.98
CA PHE A 99 6.39 -0.83 -11.72
C PHE A 99 7.36 -0.36 -12.80
N PRO A 100 8.52 0.22 -12.43
CA PRO A 100 9.68 0.28 -13.31
C PRO A 100 10.04 -1.10 -13.86
N GLN A 101 10.54 -1.15 -15.10
CA GLN A 101 10.89 -2.41 -15.76
C GLN A 101 11.88 -3.27 -14.94
N TRP A 102 12.82 -2.64 -14.22
CA TRP A 102 13.76 -3.35 -13.37
C TRP A 102 13.09 -4.12 -12.25
N ILE A 103 11.97 -3.64 -11.69
CA ILE A 103 11.22 -4.37 -10.66
C ILE A 103 10.45 -5.54 -11.26
N ARG A 104 9.93 -5.38 -12.49
CA ARG A 104 9.33 -6.51 -13.21
C ARG A 104 10.35 -7.64 -13.42
N GLN A 105 11.60 -7.29 -13.70
CA GLN A 105 12.68 -8.25 -13.97
C GLN A 105 13.33 -8.79 -12.69
N HIS A 106 13.44 -7.96 -11.65
CA HIS A 106 14.21 -8.20 -10.43
C HIS A 106 13.42 -7.81 -9.17
N GLY A 107 12.18 -8.29 -9.08
CA GLY A 107 11.27 -7.97 -7.97
C GLY A 107 11.83 -8.39 -6.60
N GLU A 108 12.61 -9.47 -6.57
CA GLU A 108 13.28 -10.00 -5.39
C GLU A 108 14.17 -8.98 -4.68
N ARG A 109 14.75 -8.02 -5.42
CA ARG A 109 15.60 -6.97 -4.85
C ARG A 109 14.83 -6.01 -3.94
N THR A 110 13.50 -5.96 -4.07
CA THR A 110 12.63 -5.10 -3.27
C THR A 110 12.10 -5.79 -2.01
N VAL A 111 12.36 -7.11 -1.87
CA VAL A 111 11.88 -7.95 -0.77
C VAL A 111 12.78 -7.78 0.46
N CYS A 112 12.47 -6.76 1.25
CA CYS A 112 13.17 -6.40 2.49
C CYS A 112 12.26 -5.51 3.36
N PHE A 113 12.75 -5.12 4.54
CA PHE A 113 12.26 -3.93 5.21
C PHE A 113 12.82 -2.69 4.51
N GLN A 114 12.02 -2.04 3.66
CA GLN A 114 12.53 -0.97 2.77
C GLN A 114 13.26 0.14 3.52
N ASN A 115 12.79 0.48 4.73
CA ASN A 115 13.28 1.61 5.51
C ASN A 115 14.79 1.50 5.83
N GLU A 116 15.34 0.29 5.91
CA GLU A 116 16.77 0.04 6.15
C GLU A 116 17.61 0.03 4.87
N HIS A 117 16.98 0.01 3.70
CA HIS A 117 17.64 -0.14 2.38
C HIS A 117 17.27 0.98 1.39
N LEU A 118 16.92 2.17 1.88
CA LEU A 118 16.45 3.28 1.03
C LEU A 118 17.48 3.70 -0.04
N ASP A 119 18.76 3.72 0.30
CA ASP A 119 19.83 4.09 -0.63
C ASP A 119 20.03 3.02 -1.71
N GLU A 120 19.90 1.75 -1.36
CA GLU A 120 19.92 0.65 -2.33
C GLU A 120 18.73 0.73 -3.30
N MET A 121 17.52 1.01 -2.80
CA MET A 121 16.33 1.16 -3.65
C MET A 121 16.49 2.30 -4.66
N ARG A 122 17.08 3.42 -4.24
CA ARG A 122 17.39 4.55 -5.13
C ARG A 122 18.46 4.19 -6.14
N ALA A 123 19.52 3.49 -5.72
CA ALA A 123 20.58 3.04 -6.61
C ALA A 123 20.05 2.09 -7.69
N TYR A 124 19.21 1.12 -7.33
CA TYR A 124 18.56 0.23 -8.31
C TYR A 124 17.65 0.99 -9.27
N ARG A 125 16.85 1.94 -8.76
CA ARG A 125 16.02 2.82 -9.59
C ARG A 125 16.87 3.59 -10.62
N ASP A 126 17.95 4.20 -10.16
CA ASP A 126 18.80 5.06 -11.00
C ASP A 126 19.60 4.24 -12.03
N GLN A 127 19.92 2.98 -11.72
CA GLN A 127 20.51 2.03 -12.67
C GLN A 127 19.49 1.56 -13.73
N GLY A 128 18.22 1.42 -13.33
CA GLY A 128 17.14 1.00 -14.21
C GLY A 128 17.26 -0.46 -14.70
N PRO A 129 16.63 -0.81 -15.84
CA PRO A 129 15.85 0.07 -16.71
C PRO A 129 14.52 0.53 -16.08
N THR A 130 14.12 1.78 -16.32
CA THR A 130 12.80 2.27 -15.90
C THR A 130 11.68 1.82 -16.84
N TYR A 131 11.94 1.80 -18.15
CA TYR A 131 10.93 1.58 -19.19
C TYR A 131 11.10 0.24 -19.92
N PRO A 132 10.02 -0.31 -20.50
CA PRO A 132 8.63 0.16 -20.40
C PRO A 132 8.05 -0.01 -18.98
N ILE A 133 7.09 0.84 -18.60
CA ILE A 133 6.41 0.69 -17.30
C ILE A 133 5.56 -0.58 -17.35
N TYR A 134 5.60 -1.36 -16.27
CA TYR A 134 4.72 -2.51 -16.07
C TYR A 134 3.54 -2.12 -15.18
N GLU A 135 2.38 -2.02 -15.80
CA GLU A 135 1.12 -1.62 -15.17
C GLU A 135 0.40 -2.86 -14.64
N VAL A 136 -0.04 -2.81 -13.38
CA VAL A 136 -0.85 -3.85 -12.73
C VAL A 136 -2.13 -3.23 -12.18
N PRO A 137 -3.18 -3.08 -13.01
CA PRO A 137 -4.50 -2.59 -12.59
C PRO A 137 -5.38 -3.77 -12.15
N GLU A 138 -5.60 -3.92 -10.85
CA GLU A 138 -6.28 -5.09 -10.30
C GLU A 138 -7.33 -4.71 -9.24
N PHE A 139 -8.47 -5.40 -9.29
CA PHE A 139 -9.41 -5.42 -8.18
C PHE A 139 -8.90 -6.35 -7.08
N ALA A 140 -9.24 -6.03 -5.82
CA ALA A 140 -9.03 -6.89 -4.68
C ALA A 140 -10.25 -6.91 -3.77
N TYR A 141 -10.40 -8.03 -3.05
CA TYR A 141 -11.40 -8.20 -2.00
C TYR A 141 -10.75 -7.99 -0.64
N ILE A 142 -11.37 -7.18 0.22
CA ILE A 142 -10.92 -6.94 1.59
C ILE A 142 -11.42 -8.07 2.48
N THR A 143 -10.51 -8.89 3.01
CA THR A 143 -10.85 -9.99 3.92
C THR A 143 -10.96 -9.53 5.36
N LEU A 144 -10.09 -8.62 5.80
CA LEU A 144 -10.07 -8.04 7.15
C LEU A 144 -10.13 -6.52 7.04
N PHE A 145 -10.95 -5.87 7.88
CA PHE A 145 -11.00 -4.41 7.99
C PHE A 145 -11.31 -4.04 9.44
N GLU A 146 -10.33 -3.49 10.16
CA GLU A 146 -10.46 -3.23 11.59
C GLU A 146 -9.86 -1.88 11.97
N TYR A 147 -10.50 -1.20 12.92
CA TYR A 147 -9.98 0.02 13.50
C TYR A 147 -8.95 -0.33 14.60
N VAL A 148 -7.72 0.13 14.41
CA VAL A 148 -6.59 -0.10 15.33
C VAL A 148 -6.05 1.20 15.93
N GLY A 149 -6.69 2.33 15.64
CA GLY A 149 -6.23 3.65 16.07
C GLY A 149 -5.24 4.29 15.10
N ALA A 150 -5.05 5.60 15.21
CA ALA A 150 -4.07 6.34 14.42
C ALA A 150 -2.69 6.33 15.12
N ASP A 151 -1.62 6.46 14.33
CA ASP A 151 -0.24 6.61 14.80
C ASP A 151 0.26 5.47 15.72
N ASP A 152 -0.30 4.27 15.61
CA ASP A 152 0.16 3.09 16.35
C ASP A 152 1.28 2.38 15.59
N GLU A 153 2.50 2.50 16.12
CA GLU A 153 3.70 1.91 15.51
C GLU A 153 3.79 0.39 15.61
N SER A 154 2.96 -0.25 16.44
CA SER A 154 2.93 -1.70 16.64
C SER A 154 2.10 -2.46 15.60
N VAL A 155 1.32 -1.76 14.77
CA VAL A 155 0.36 -2.39 13.84
C VAL A 155 1.06 -3.17 12.72
N ILE A 156 2.13 -2.60 12.16
CA ILE A 156 3.07 -3.23 11.23
C ILE A 156 4.47 -2.94 11.75
N ASP A 157 5.06 -3.90 12.46
CA ASP A 157 6.34 -3.78 13.16
C ASP A 157 7.34 -4.90 12.81
N THR A 158 6.91 -5.87 12.01
CA THR A 158 7.73 -7.02 11.61
C THR A 158 7.41 -7.50 10.18
N GLY A 159 8.37 -8.20 9.56
CA GLY A 159 8.18 -8.87 8.28
C GLY A 159 7.13 -9.99 8.33
N PRO A 160 6.47 -10.31 7.21
CA PRO A 160 5.41 -11.32 7.15
C PRO A 160 5.87 -12.72 7.57
N GLU A 161 7.15 -13.04 7.38
CA GLU A 161 7.79 -14.31 7.78
C GLU A 161 7.87 -14.51 9.30
N HIS A 162 7.70 -13.45 10.09
CA HIS A 162 7.70 -13.49 11.56
C HIS A 162 6.30 -13.51 12.18
N LEU A 163 5.25 -13.47 11.35
CA LEU A 163 3.87 -13.46 11.84
C LEU A 163 3.38 -14.86 12.23
N PRO A 164 2.39 -14.96 13.13
CA PRO A 164 1.74 -16.23 13.43
C PRO A 164 1.14 -16.89 12.18
N ALA A 165 1.14 -18.22 12.16
CA ALA A 165 0.49 -18.98 11.10
C ALA A 165 -1.00 -18.59 10.97
N GLY A 166 -1.46 -18.39 9.73
CA GLY A 166 -2.83 -17.94 9.43
C GLY A 166 -3.08 -16.45 9.66
N TRP A 167 -2.05 -15.64 9.95
CA TRP A 167 -2.21 -14.20 10.16
C TRP A 167 -2.95 -13.50 9.02
N SER A 168 -2.59 -13.80 7.78
CA SER A 168 -3.16 -13.16 6.61
C SER A 168 -4.50 -13.76 6.16
N ASP A 169 -4.93 -14.86 6.77
CA ASP A 169 -6.23 -15.51 6.51
C ASP A 169 -7.37 -14.96 7.37
N ARG A 170 -7.07 -14.00 8.25
CA ARG A 170 -8.06 -13.37 9.15
C ARG A 170 -9.17 -12.68 8.36
N THR A 171 -10.39 -12.76 8.90
CA THR A 171 -11.59 -12.15 8.31
C THR A 171 -12.48 -11.47 9.35
N ASN A 172 -13.30 -10.51 8.92
CA ASN A 172 -14.42 -9.93 9.68
C ASN A 172 -15.47 -9.27 8.77
#